data_AF-A0AAE4V3A8-F1
#
_entry.id   AF-A0AAE4V3A8-F1
#
_cell.length_a   1.000
_cell.length_b   1.000
_cell.length_c   1.000
_cell.angle_alpha   90.00
_cell.angle_beta   90.00
_cell.angle_gamma   90.00
#
_symmetry.space_group_name_H-M   'P 1'
#
loop_
_entity.id
_entity.type
_entity.pdbx_description
1 polymer ?
#
loop_
_entity_poly.entity_id
_entity_poly.type
_entity_poly.pdbx_seq_one_letter_code
_entity_poly.pdbx_strand_id
1 'polypeptide(L)'
;MSQGSQHFHLNAFLMGVGHHEAAWRHPRTEAHRVLDVKHFQELGRIAERGKLDSVFFADTLAIGPRLEHNTQAIFEPVTLLSAIAVAT
;
A
#
# COMPACT_ATOMS: atom_id res chain seq x y z
N MET A 1 14.94 -33.55 -14.31
CA MET A 1 13.93 -33.55 -13.23
C MET A 1 13.58 -32.10 -12.94
N SER A 2 12.48 -31.60 -13.49
CA SER A 2 11.91 -30.31 -13.09
C SER A 2 10.59 -30.63 -12.41
N GLN A 3 10.57 -30.72 -11.09
CA GLN A 3 9.35 -30.94 -10.32
C GLN A 3 9.40 -30.19 -8.99
N GLY A 4 9.51 -28.87 -9.08
CA GLY A 4 8.89 -27.97 -8.12
C GLY A 4 7.86 -27.15 -8.90
N SER A 5 6.66 -26.96 -8.35
CA SER A 5 5.75 -25.96 -8.92
C SER A 5 6.48 -24.61 -8.92
N GLN A 6 6.77 -24.05 -10.09
CA GLN A 6 7.34 -22.71 -10.19
C GLN A 6 6.24 -21.69 -9.94
N HIS A 7 5.86 -21.54 -8.67
CA HIS A 7 4.92 -20.53 -8.21
C HIS A 7 5.68 -19.22 -8.01
N PHE A 8 5.23 -18.15 -8.65
CA PHE A 8 5.75 -16.81 -8.38
C PHE A 8 5.02 -16.24 -7.18
N HIS A 9 5.77 -15.88 -6.14
CA HIS A 9 5.23 -15.12 -5.03
C HIS A 9 5.11 -13.65 -5.43
N LEU A 10 3.91 -13.08 -5.29
CA LEU A 10 3.57 -11.73 -5.68
C LEU A 10 3.17 -10.92 -4.45
N ASN A 11 3.93 -9.87 -4.15
CA ASN A 11 3.66 -8.97 -3.04
C ASN A 11 3.13 -7.62 -3.54
N ALA A 12 2.05 -7.14 -2.95
CA ALA A 12 1.55 -5.78 -3.17
C ALA A 12 2.30 -4.82 -2.25
N PHE A 13 3.27 -4.08 -2.80
CA PHE A 13 3.80 -2.92 -2.11
C PHE A 13 2.75 -1.80 -2.19
N LEU A 14 2.22 -1.38 -1.04
CA LEU A 14 1.20 -0.33 -0.93
C LEU A 14 1.80 0.93 -0.30
N MET A 15 1.50 2.09 -0.89
CA MET A 15 1.98 3.40 -0.41
C MET A 15 0.95 4.48 -0.73
N GLY A 16 0.40 5.11 0.32
CA GLY A 16 -0.53 6.24 0.21
C GLY A 16 -1.61 6.06 -0.86
N VAL A 17 -1.70 7.03 -1.76
CA VAL A 17 -2.58 7.02 -2.94
C VAL A 17 -1.84 6.70 -4.24
N GLY A 18 -0.61 6.18 -4.15
CA GLY A 18 0.20 5.77 -5.29
C GLY A 18 1.70 5.82 -5.00
N HIS A 19 2.48 5.05 -5.77
CA HIS A 19 3.92 4.90 -5.55
C HIS A 19 4.78 6.04 -6.10
N HIS A 20 4.31 6.69 -7.14
CA HIS A 20 5.02 7.82 -7.72
C HIS A 20 4.95 9.01 -6.74
N GLU A 21 6.04 9.74 -6.52
CA GLU A 21 6.08 10.86 -5.56
C GLU A 21 4.96 11.90 -5.80
N ALA A 22 4.65 12.13 -7.07
CA ALA A 22 3.59 13.03 -7.53
C ALA A 22 2.24 12.33 -7.79
N ALA A 23 2.03 11.07 -7.37
CA ALA A 23 0.81 10.32 -7.65
C ALA A 23 -0.45 11.06 -7.15
N TRP A 24 -0.35 11.76 -6.03
CA TRP A 24 -1.40 12.59 -5.45
C TRP A 24 -1.88 13.73 -6.35
N ARG A 25 -1.06 14.16 -7.33
CA ARG A 25 -1.39 15.23 -8.28
C ARG A 25 -2.13 14.74 -9.50
N HIS A 26 -2.14 13.43 -9.74
CA HIS A 26 -2.74 12.89 -10.95
C HIS A 26 -4.28 13.04 -10.89
N PRO A 27 -4.97 13.51 -11.95
CA PRO A 27 -6.42 13.79 -11.90
C PRO A 27 -7.32 12.60 -11.56
N ARG A 28 -6.83 11.38 -11.75
CA ARG A 28 -7.52 10.13 -11.38
C ARG A 28 -7.24 9.66 -9.94
N THR A 29 -6.43 10.39 -9.18
CA THR A 29 -6.05 10.01 -7.83
C THR A 29 -6.99 10.69 -6.83
N GLU A 30 -7.59 9.89 -5.96
CA GLU A 30 -8.41 10.36 -4.84
C GLU A 30 -7.49 10.84 -3.70
N ALA A 31 -6.79 11.96 -3.87
CA ALA A 31 -5.73 12.41 -2.96
C ALA A 31 -6.17 12.54 -1.49
N HIS A 32 -7.44 12.86 -1.26
CA HIS A 32 -8.02 12.98 0.08
C HIS A 32 -8.05 11.66 0.87
N ARG A 33 -7.88 10.51 0.20
CA ARG A 33 -7.87 9.17 0.81
C ARG A 33 -6.52 8.75 1.38
N VAL A 34 -5.49 9.61 1.32
CA VAL A 34 -4.12 9.28 1.77
C VAL A 34 -4.03 8.81 3.22
N LEU A 35 -4.93 9.27 4.09
CA LEU A 35 -5.09 8.82 5.48
C LEU A 35 -6.49 8.25 5.76
N ASP A 36 -7.12 7.64 4.75
CA ASP A 36 -8.39 6.92 4.92
C ASP A 36 -8.12 5.43 5.10
N VAL A 37 -8.42 4.87 6.28
CA VAL A 37 -8.25 3.43 6.55
C VAL A 37 -9.08 2.55 5.59
N LYS A 38 -10.24 3.04 5.13
CA LYS A 38 -11.11 2.26 4.21
C LYS A 38 -10.46 2.08 2.85
N HIS A 39 -9.65 3.03 2.39
CA HIS A 39 -8.82 2.91 1.19
C HIS A 39 -7.87 1.73 1.30
N PHE A 40 -7.14 1.61 2.40
CA PHE A 40 -6.21 0.50 2.58
C PHE A 40 -6.91 -0.86 2.77
N GLN A 41 -8.06 -0.89 3.44
CA GLN A 41 -8.90 -2.10 3.48
C GLN A 41 -9.39 -2.52 2.10
N GLU A 42 -9.80 -1.57 1.26
CA GLU A 42 -10.17 -1.83 -0.14
C GLU A 42 -8.99 -2.39 -0.94
N LEU A 43 -7.80 -1.81 -0.81
CA LEU A 43 -6.57 -2.32 -1.43
C LEU A 43 -6.23 -3.75 -0.96
N GLY A 44 -6.39 -4.04 0.33
CA GLY A 44 -6.23 -5.39 0.87
C GLY A 44 -7.17 -6.40 0.19
N ARG A 45 -8.47 -6.08 0.09
CA ARG A 45 -9.46 -6.93 -0.62
C ARG A 45 -9.13 -7.10 -2.10
N ILE A 46 -8.57 -6.07 -2.73
CA ILE A 46 -8.12 -6.15 -4.13
C ILE A 46 -6.95 -7.12 -4.27
N ALA A 47 -5.95 -7.02 -3.40
CA ALA A 47 -4.79 -7.91 -3.39
C ALA A 47 -5.19 -9.37 -3.14
N GLU A 48 -6.05 -9.62 -2.15
CA GLU A 48 -6.53 -10.95 -1.82
C GLU A 48 -7.37 -11.58 -2.94
N ARG A 49 -8.28 -10.80 -3.55
CA ARG A 49 -9.03 -11.24 -4.74
C ARG A 49 -8.08 -11.59 -5.89
N GLY A 50 -6.98 -10.87 -6.02
CA GLY A 50 -5.91 -11.13 -6.99
C GLY A 50 -4.99 -12.30 -6.66
N LYS A 51 -5.16 -12.96 -5.50
CA LYS A 51 -4.31 -14.06 -5.01
C LYS A 51 -2.83 -13.67 -4.84
N LEU A 52 -2.58 -12.40 -4.48
CA LEU A 52 -1.26 -11.98 -4.06
C LEU A 52 -0.94 -12.60 -2.69
N ASP A 53 0.33 -12.95 -2.50
CA ASP A 53 0.79 -13.66 -1.30
C ASP A 53 0.88 -12.75 -0.07
N SER A 54 1.17 -11.46 -0.27
CA SER A 54 1.20 -10.50 0.83
C SER A 54 0.98 -9.06 0.40
N VAL A 55 0.68 -8.22 1.39
CA VAL A 55 0.80 -6.76 1.31
C VAL A 55 2.01 -6.30 2.10
N PHE A 56 2.72 -5.31 1.58
CA PHE A 56 3.92 -4.76 2.20
C PHE A 56 3.79 -3.24 2.34
N PHE A 57 4.20 -2.73 3.50
CA PHE A 57 4.27 -1.30 3.81
C PHE A 57 5.71 -0.97 4.21
N ALA A 58 6.29 0.04 3.55
CA ALA A 58 7.52 0.67 4.01
C ALA A 58 7.19 1.73 5.06
N ASP A 59 8.14 2.00 5.96
CA ASP A 59 7.96 2.97 7.02
C ASP A 59 9.21 3.81 7.26
N THR A 60 9.00 5.01 7.79
CA THR A 60 10.03 5.94 8.23
C THR A 60 9.54 6.70 9.45
N LEU A 61 10.39 6.77 10.48
CA LEU A 61 10.09 7.53 11.71
C LEU A 61 10.54 8.99 11.63
N ALA A 62 10.93 9.44 10.44
CA ALA A 62 11.37 10.80 10.18
C ALA A 62 10.73 11.37 8.91
N ILE A 63 10.43 12.67 8.96
CA ILE A 63 9.98 13.46 7.81
C ILE A 63 11.20 13.88 7.00
N GLY A 64 11.25 13.50 5.73
CA GLY A 64 12.32 13.86 4.80
C GLY A 64 12.16 15.27 4.22
N PRO A 65 13.21 15.84 3.62
CA PRO A 65 13.23 17.24 3.16
C PRO A 65 12.31 17.54 1.95
N ARG A 66 11.75 16.53 1.27
CA ARG A 66 10.96 16.68 0.03
C ARG A 66 9.45 16.83 0.27
N LEU A 67 9.05 17.55 1.32
CA LEU A 67 7.65 17.77 1.69
C LEU A 67 6.82 18.45 0.59
N GLU A 68 7.43 19.35 -0.19
CA GLU A 68 6.75 20.09 -1.26
C GLU A 68 6.32 19.20 -2.43
N HIS A 69 6.95 18.03 -2.59
CA HIS A 69 6.82 17.20 -3.78
C HIS A 69 6.12 15.85 -3.50
N ASN A 70 6.06 15.42 -2.24
CA ASN A 70 5.55 14.11 -1.85
C ASN A 70 4.62 14.19 -0.63
N THR A 71 3.57 13.38 -0.63
CA THR A 71 2.73 13.15 0.55
C THR A 71 3.48 12.28 1.56
N GLN A 72 4.01 12.90 2.61
CA GLN A 72 4.63 12.16 3.73
C GLN A 72 3.64 11.75 4.82
N ALA A 73 2.34 11.83 4.53
CA ALA A 73 1.29 11.34 5.39
C ALA A 73 1.20 9.81 5.27
N ILE A 74 1.67 9.11 6.30
CA ILE A 74 1.69 7.65 6.37
C ILE A 74 1.04 7.17 7.68
N PHE A 75 0.39 6.02 7.62
CA PHE A 75 -0.04 5.30 8.83
C PHE A 75 1.13 4.50 9.40
N GLU A 76 1.10 4.27 10.71
CA GLU A 76 1.95 3.27 11.34
C GLU A 76 1.56 1.86 10.81
N PRO A 77 2.49 1.09 10.24
CA PRO A 77 2.16 -0.14 9.52
C PRO A 77 1.47 -1.23 10.34
N VAL A 78 1.85 -1.45 11.60
CA VAL A 78 1.28 -2.55 12.41
C VAL A 78 -0.18 -2.27 12.73
N THR A 79 -0.50 -1.02 13.06
CA THR A 79 -1.86 -0.55 13.29
C THR A 79 -2.69 -0.65 12.01
N LEU A 80 -2.11 -0.24 10.87
CA LEU A 80 -2.78 -0.34 9.57
C LEU A 80 -3.04 -1.80 9.16
N LEU A 81 -2.05 -2.69 9.31
CA LEU A 81 -2.18 -4.11 9.03
C LEU A 81 -3.27 -4.75 9.89
N SER A 82 -3.37 -4.37 11.17
CA SER A 82 -4.45 -4.83 12.05
C SER A 82 -5.84 -4.42 11.52
N ALA A 83 -5.96 -3.20 10.98
CA ALA A 83 -7.21 -2.73 10.38
C ALA A 83 -7.54 -3.40 9.03
N ILE A 84 -6.52 -3.80 8.26
CA ILE A 84 -6.70 -4.56 7.01
C ILE A 84 -7.10 -6.00 7.30
N ALA A 85 -6.48 -6.65 8.30
CA ALA A 85 -6.68 -8.06 8.61
C ALA A 85 -8.13 -8.42 8.97
N VAL A 86 -8.92 -7.48 9.49
CA VAL A 86 -10.36 -7.70 9.80
C VAL A 86 -11.27 -7.50 8.57
N ALA A 87 -10.71 -7.08 7.44
CA ALA A 87 -11.43 -6.65 6.25
C ALA A 87 -11.15 -7.51 5.00
N THR A 88 -10.15 -8.38 5.06
CA THR A 88 -9.78 -9.39 4.06
C THR A 88 -10.17 -10.76 4.57
#